data_AF-A0A062VDX0-F1
#
_entry.id   AF-A0A062VDX0-F1
#
_cell.length_a   1.000
_cell.length_b   1.000
_cell.length_c   1.000
_cell.angle_alpha   90.00
_cell.angle_beta   90.00
_cell.angle_gamma   90.00
#
_symmetry.space_group_name_H-M   'P 1'
#
loop_
_entity.id
_entity.type
_entity.pdbx_description
1 polymer ?
#
loop_
_entity_poly.entity_id
_entity_poly.type
_entity_poly.pdbx_seq_one_letter_code
_entity_poly.pdbx_strand_id
1 'polypeptide(L)'
;MDEHILVRGRVDRSGIVIADINLNSLGWWTTKHNGYASREAIEQLNEVHGFLPVSTLQGAGASAQARRKRFLKHHLYRRIPPSLRAAIYFVWRYVFRFGFLDGRPGWYFHLLQGFWYRTLVDAKVMEIQRYADEHRISITAAIETLTGIAPLPPTNTKAEPKANA
;
A
#
# COMPACT_ATOMS: atom_id res chain seq x y z
N MET A 1 -1.34 -2.18 3.84
CA MET A 1 -0.14 -2.81 3.28
C MET A 1 -0.09 -4.24 3.75
N ASP A 2 -0.15 -5.20 2.83
CA ASP A 2 -0.03 -6.62 3.18
C ASP A 2 1.44 -7.02 2.99
N GLU A 3 2.07 -7.55 4.04
CA GLU A 3 3.44 -8.03 3.95
C GLU A 3 3.45 -9.39 3.24
N HIS A 4 4.12 -9.45 2.10
CA HIS A 4 4.29 -10.69 1.35
C HIS A 4 5.68 -11.25 1.62
N ILE A 5 5.74 -12.29 2.46
CA ILE A 5 7.00 -12.96 2.79
C ILE A 5 7.36 -13.94 1.69
N LEU A 6 8.51 -13.74 1.06
CA LEU A 6 9.13 -14.69 0.13
C LEU A 6 10.07 -15.59 0.91
N VAL A 7 9.83 -16.90 0.87
CA VAL A 7 10.69 -17.91 1.52
C VAL A 7 11.36 -18.79 0.47
N ARG A 8 12.59 -19.21 0.76
CA ARG A 8 13.31 -20.22 -0.01
C ARG A 8 13.22 -21.56 0.73
N GLY A 9 12.55 -22.55 0.12
CA GLY A 9 12.43 -23.89 0.69
C GLY A 9 10.99 -24.41 0.77
N ARG A 10 10.80 -25.51 1.52
CA ARG A 10 9.50 -26.15 1.71
C ARG A 10 8.63 -25.33 2.68
N VAL A 11 7.39 -25.07 2.29
CA VAL A 11 6.37 -24.42 3.12
C VAL A 11 5.41 -25.48 3.64
N ASP A 12 5.05 -25.41 4.92
CA ASP A 12 4.09 -26.31 5.54
C ASP A 12 3.01 -25.52 6.31
N ARG A 13 1.87 -26.15 6.58
CA ARG A 13 0.77 -25.55 7.35
C ARG A 13 0.78 -26.08 8.77
N SER A 14 0.87 -25.17 9.73
CA SER A 14 0.71 -25.50 11.15
C SER A 14 -0.76 -25.38 11.57
N GLY A 15 -1.17 -26.20 12.54
CA GLY A 15 -2.44 -26.05 13.26
C GLY A 15 -2.42 -24.96 14.33
N ILE A 16 -1.28 -24.28 14.53
CA ILE A 16 -1.13 -23.19 15.50
C ILE A 16 -1.99 -21.99 15.07
N VAL A 17 -2.77 -21.48 16.03
CA VAL A 17 -3.50 -20.22 15.90
C VAL A 17 -2.66 -19.10 16.50
N ILE A 18 -2.37 -18.08 15.70
CA ILE A 18 -1.67 -16.86 16.15
C ILE A 18 -2.72 -15.76 16.33
N ALA A 19 -2.79 -15.18 17.52
CA ALA A 19 -3.58 -14.00 17.80
C ALA A 19 -2.65 -12.78 17.91
N ASP A 20 -2.84 -11.79 17.03
CA ASP A 20 -2.15 -10.51 17.12
C ASP A 20 -2.98 -9.54 17.98
N ILE A 21 -2.59 -9.42 19.25
CA ILE A 21 -3.21 -8.47 20.19
C ILE A 21 -2.37 -7.19 20.18
N ASN A 22 -2.88 -6.17 19.49
CA ASN A 22 -2.20 -4.88 19.45
C ASN A 22 -2.43 -4.10 20.75
N LEU A 23 -1.38 -3.99 21.57
CA LEU A 23 -1.38 -3.25 22.84
C LEU A 23 -0.93 -1.79 22.69
N ASN A 24 -0.73 -1.30 21.46
CA ASN A 24 -0.25 0.06 21.21
C ASN A 24 -1.39 1.09 21.21
N SER A 25 -1.04 2.35 21.43
CA SER A 25 -1.98 3.47 21.41
C SER A 25 -2.49 3.80 20.00
N LEU A 26 -3.61 4.55 19.94
CA LEU A 26 -4.11 5.11 18.68
C LEU A 26 -3.10 6.05 18.00
N GLY A 27 -2.28 6.78 18.77
CA GLY A 27 -1.24 7.65 18.22
C GLY A 27 -0.18 6.83 17.46
N TRP A 28 0.32 5.76 18.08
CA TRP A 28 1.24 4.83 17.41
C TRP A 28 0.59 4.20 16.17
N TRP A 29 -0.66 3.74 16.30
CA TRP A 29 -1.41 3.11 15.20
C TRP A 29 -1.56 4.08 14.02
N THR A 30 -1.85 5.34 14.29
CA THR A 30 -2.03 6.40 13.28
C THR A 30 -0.70 6.69 12.57
N THR A 31 0.39 6.84 13.31
CA THR A 31 1.73 7.03 12.73
C THR A 31 2.12 5.85 11.84
N LYS A 32 1.89 4.63 12.31
CA LYS A 32 2.11 3.41 11.52
C LYS A 32 1.30 3.42 10.22
N HIS A 33 0.00 3.73 10.30
CA HIS A 33 -0.87 3.75 9.13
C HIS A 33 -0.55 4.89 8.16
N ASN A 34 -0.09 6.05 8.65
CA ASN A 34 0.45 7.11 7.79
C ASN A 34 1.66 6.61 7.00
N GLY A 35 2.59 5.90 7.66
CA GLY A 35 3.74 5.27 7.00
C GLY A 35 3.35 4.21 5.98
N TYR A 36 2.34 3.39 6.26
CA TYR A 36 1.78 2.45 5.29
C TYR A 36 1.09 3.15 4.12
N ALA A 37 0.37 4.23 4.39
CA ALA A 37 -0.31 5.00 3.34
C ALA A 37 0.71 5.60 2.36
N SER A 38 1.82 6.15 2.85
CA SER A 38 2.92 6.61 1.99
C SER A 38 3.48 5.48 1.11
N ARG A 39 3.74 4.30 1.67
CA ARG A 39 4.28 3.16 0.89
C ARG A 39 3.30 2.64 -0.15
N GLU A 40 2.01 2.55 0.18
CA GLU A 40 0.98 2.13 -0.77
C GLU A 40 0.76 3.17 -1.87
N ALA A 41 0.89 4.48 -1.57
CA ALA A 41 0.89 5.53 -2.57
C ALA A 41 2.07 5.40 -3.54
N ILE A 42 3.28 5.14 -3.02
CA ILE A 42 4.48 4.88 -3.83
C ILE A 42 4.29 3.66 -4.72
N GLU A 43 3.73 2.57 -4.21
CA GLU A 43 3.43 1.37 -5.00
C GLU A 43 2.45 1.67 -6.15
N GLN A 44 1.37 2.42 -5.87
CA GLN A 44 0.42 2.83 -6.92
C GLN A 44 1.07 3.74 -7.97
N LEU A 45 1.92 4.67 -7.57
CA LEU A 45 2.68 5.50 -8.50
C LEU A 45 3.66 4.67 -9.32
N ASN A 46 4.29 3.67 -8.72
CA ASN A 46 5.18 2.76 -9.45
C ASN A 46 4.42 1.91 -10.48
N GLU A 47 3.20 1.45 -10.17
CA GLU A 47 2.33 0.76 -11.13
C GLU A 47 2.02 1.61 -12.38
N VAL A 48 2.09 2.95 -12.27
CA VAL A 48 1.81 3.90 -13.37
C VAL A 48 3.08 4.36 -14.08
N HIS A 49 4.13 4.68 -13.34
CA HIS A 49 5.34 5.32 -13.87
C HIS A 49 6.53 4.37 -14.07
N GLY A 50 6.49 3.16 -13.51
CA GLY A 50 7.47 2.10 -13.78
C GLY A 50 8.90 2.39 -13.33
N PHE A 51 9.10 3.17 -12.26
CA PHE A 51 10.43 3.57 -11.78
C PHE A 51 11.14 2.50 -10.92
N LEU A 52 10.44 1.46 -10.49
CA LEU A 52 10.97 0.29 -9.81
C LEU A 52 10.53 -1.00 -10.52
N PRO A 53 11.37 -2.03 -10.57
CA PRO A 53 10.96 -3.33 -11.06
C PRO A 53 9.77 -3.83 -10.24
N VAL A 54 8.69 -4.17 -10.95
CA VAL A 54 7.50 -4.77 -10.33
C VAL A 54 7.96 -6.06 -9.64
N SER A 55 7.78 -6.15 -8.32
CA SER A 55 8.12 -7.37 -7.60
C SER A 55 7.39 -8.55 -8.24
N THR A 56 8.15 -9.59 -8.59
CA THR A 56 7.70 -10.76 -9.36
C THR A 56 6.54 -11.53 -8.69
N LEU A 57 6.21 -11.17 -7.44
CA LEU A 57 5.00 -11.54 -6.70
C LEU A 57 3.69 -11.20 -7.44
N GLN A 58 3.71 -10.21 -8.33
CA GLN A 58 2.51 -9.87 -9.10
C GLN A 58 2.25 -10.85 -10.27
N GLY A 59 3.28 -11.55 -10.76
CA GLY A 59 3.24 -12.32 -12.02
C GLY A 59 3.22 -13.84 -11.90
N ALA A 60 3.91 -14.44 -10.92
CA ALA A 60 4.14 -15.89 -10.91
C ALA A 60 3.35 -16.60 -9.78
N GLY A 61 2.24 -17.28 -10.12
CA GLY A 61 1.57 -18.23 -9.21
C GLY A 61 0.23 -17.80 -8.61
N ALA A 62 -0.38 -16.73 -9.11
CA ALA A 62 -1.63 -16.23 -8.56
C ALA A 62 -2.85 -17.06 -9.00
N SER A 63 -3.59 -17.59 -8.03
CA SER A 63 -4.82 -18.36 -8.25
C SER A 63 -5.84 -17.61 -9.14
N ALA A 64 -6.78 -18.34 -9.77
CA ALA A 64 -7.83 -17.73 -10.59
C ALA A 64 -8.61 -16.62 -9.85
N GLN A 65 -8.72 -16.72 -8.52
CA GLN A 65 -9.32 -15.70 -7.66
C GLN A 65 -8.49 -14.41 -7.60
N ALA A 66 -7.16 -14.50 -7.53
CA ALA A 66 -6.26 -13.35 -7.56
C ALA A 66 -6.28 -12.64 -8.93
N ARG A 67 -6.42 -13.39 -10.04
CA ARG A 67 -6.64 -12.81 -11.39
C ARG A 67 -7.97 -12.07 -11.49
N ARG A 68 -9.07 -12.63 -10.99
CA ARG A 68 -10.39 -11.97 -10.97
C ARG A 68 -10.39 -10.71 -10.09
N LYS A 69 -9.80 -10.76 -8.90
CA LYS A 69 -9.62 -9.59 -8.03
C LYS A 69 -8.82 -8.48 -8.73
N ARG A 70 -7.76 -8.84 -9.47
CA ARG A 70 -6.99 -7.87 -10.26
C ARG A 70 -7.79 -7.25 -11.38
N PHE A 71 -8.52 -8.03 -12.16
CA PHE A 71 -9.38 -7.48 -13.22
C PHE A 71 -10.39 -6.48 -12.65
N LEU A 72 -11.04 -6.82 -11.53
CA LEU A 72 -11.98 -5.93 -10.86
C LEU A 72 -11.30 -4.66 -10.29
N LYS A 73 -10.09 -4.80 -9.72
CA LYS A 73 -9.25 -3.68 -9.25
C LYS A 73 -8.89 -2.73 -10.41
N HIS A 74 -8.47 -3.27 -11.56
CA HIS A 74 -8.01 -2.45 -12.69
C HIS A 74 -9.16 -1.80 -13.46
N HIS A 75 -10.28 -2.51 -13.69
CA HIS A 75 -11.31 -2.05 -14.63
C HIS A 75 -12.43 -1.24 -13.97
N LEU A 76 -12.81 -1.58 -12.74
CA LEU A 76 -13.93 -0.95 -12.04
C LEU A 76 -13.46 -0.03 -10.91
N TYR A 77 -12.50 -0.49 -10.10
CA TYR A 77 -12.07 0.21 -8.88
C TYR A 77 -11.26 1.49 -9.15
N ARG A 78 -10.53 1.56 -10.28
CA ARG A 78 -9.75 2.75 -10.69
C ARG A 78 -10.59 3.84 -11.36
N ARG A 79 -11.82 3.54 -11.81
CA ARG A 79 -12.73 4.53 -12.43
C ARG A 79 -13.59 5.27 -11.41
N ILE A 80 -13.68 4.76 -10.19
CA ILE A 80 -14.43 5.41 -9.11
C ILE A 80 -13.57 6.55 -8.56
N PRO A 81 -14.14 7.76 -8.35
CA PRO A 81 -13.44 8.84 -7.67
C PRO A 81 -12.82 8.34 -6.35
N PRO A 82 -11.56 8.71 -6.05
CA PRO A 82 -10.82 8.10 -4.96
C PRO A 82 -11.55 8.12 -3.60
N SER A 83 -12.22 9.23 -3.27
CA SER A 83 -13.00 9.39 -2.04
C SER A 83 -14.28 8.53 -2.00
N LEU A 84 -14.93 8.32 -3.15
CA LEU A 84 -16.16 7.53 -3.24
C LEU A 84 -15.87 6.03 -3.03
N ARG A 85 -14.72 5.59 -3.52
CA ARG A 85 -14.22 4.21 -3.35
C ARG A 85 -14.01 3.84 -1.88
N ALA A 86 -13.40 4.74 -1.11
CA ALA A 86 -13.24 4.57 0.33
C ALA A 86 -14.60 4.54 1.05
N ALA A 87 -15.54 5.40 0.65
CA ALA A 87 -16.89 5.43 1.22
C ALA A 87 -17.65 4.12 0.98
N ILE A 88 -17.66 3.62 -0.26
CA ILE A 88 -18.30 2.32 -0.61
C ILE A 88 -17.67 1.20 0.21
N TYR A 89 -16.34 1.17 0.32
CA TYR A 89 -15.63 0.14 1.08
C TYR A 89 -15.90 0.21 2.60
N PHE A 90 -16.14 1.41 3.13
CA PHE A 90 -16.58 1.61 4.51
C PHE A 90 -18.02 1.10 4.70
N VAL A 91 -18.97 1.55 3.89
CA VAL A 91 -20.39 1.14 3.98
C VAL A 91 -20.53 -0.37 3.85
N TRP A 92 -19.81 -0.98 2.90
CA TRP A 92 -19.79 -2.44 2.73
C TRP A 92 -19.38 -3.16 4.01
N ARG A 93 -18.28 -2.76 4.66
CA ARG A 93 -17.80 -3.45 5.87
C ARG A 93 -18.59 -3.10 7.12
N TYR A 94 -18.97 -1.84 7.27
CA TYR A 94 -19.66 -1.40 8.47
C TYR A 94 -21.11 -1.89 8.51
N VAL A 95 -21.84 -1.77 7.39
CA VAL A 95 -23.27 -2.12 7.31
C VAL A 95 -23.46 -3.58 6.88
N PHE A 96 -23.00 -3.94 5.68
CA PHE A 96 -23.33 -5.24 5.07
C PHE A 96 -22.53 -6.41 5.65
N ARG A 97 -21.38 -6.15 6.27
CA ARG A 97 -20.60 -7.15 7.02
C ARG A 97 -20.82 -7.08 8.53
N PHE A 98 -21.85 -6.34 8.96
CA PHE A 98 -22.25 -6.23 10.36
C PHE A 98 -21.16 -5.69 11.30
N GLY A 99 -20.24 -4.86 10.80
CA GLY A 99 -19.22 -4.21 11.64
C GLY A 99 -19.78 -3.28 12.72
N PHE A 100 -21.05 -2.85 12.59
CA PHE A 100 -21.76 -2.12 13.64
C PHE A 100 -22.01 -2.95 14.91
N LEU A 101 -21.95 -4.28 14.84
CA LEU A 101 -22.12 -5.16 16.01
C LEU A 101 -20.98 -5.01 17.03
N ASP A 102 -19.82 -4.53 16.59
CA ASP A 102 -18.65 -4.26 17.42
C ASP A 102 -18.79 -2.95 18.24
N GLY A 103 -19.92 -2.24 18.13
CA GLY A 103 -20.23 -1.03 18.88
C GLY A 103 -19.27 0.14 18.62
N ARG A 104 -18.94 0.90 19.67
CA ARG A 104 -18.06 2.08 19.57
C ARG A 104 -16.65 1.73 19.06
N PRO A 105 -15.95 0.70 19.59
CA PRO A 105 -14.66 0.29 19.04
C PRO A 105 -14.74 -0.08 17.55
N GLY A 106 -15.79 -0.81 17.17
CA GLY A 106 -16.09 -1.15 15.78
C GLY A 106 -16.21 0.05 14.86
N TRP A 107 -16.97 1.05 15.28
CA TRP A 107 -17.13 2.31 14.55
C TRP A 107 -15.79 2.98 14.27
N TYR A 108 -14.97 3.21 15.31
CA TYR A 108 -13.67 3.85 15.15
C TYR A 108 -12.73 3.02 14.29
N PHE A 109 -12.71 1.70 14.46
CA PHE A 109 -11.88 0.82 13.65
C PHE A 109 -12.25 0.91 12.16
N HIS A 110 -13.53 0.74 11.80
CA HIS A 110 -13.96 0.80 10.41
C HIS A 110 -13.76 2.18 9.80
N LEU A 111 -13.97 3.25 10.57
CA LEU A 111 -13.75 4.61 10.11
C LEU A 111 -12.27 4.88 9.84
N LEU A 112 -11.39 4.58 10.80
CA LEU A 112 -9.95 4.87 10.70
C LEU A 112 -9.25 3.92 9.72
N GLN A 113 -9.40 2.61 9.93
CA GLN A 113 -8.74 1.60 9.09
C GLN A 113 -9.36 1.57 7.69
N GLY A 114 -10.66 1.78 7.61
CA GLY A 114 -11.39 1.49 6.41
C GLY A 114 -11.60 2.67 5.50
N PHE A 115 -12.12 3.76 6.04
CA PHE A 115 -12.41 4.98 5.30
C PHE A 115 -11.17 5.89 5.25
N TRP A 116 -10.72 6.37 6.41
CA TRP A 116 -9.64 7.35 6.52
C TRP A 116 -8.34 6.85 5.87
N TYR A 117 -7.89 5.65 6.17
CA TYR A 117 -6.67 5.09 5.59
C TYR A 117 -6.71 5.05 4.05
N ARG A 118 -7.84 4.62 3.46
CA ARG A 118 -7.97 4.52 2.00
C ARG A 118 -7.99 5.89 1.34
N THR A 119 -8.71 6.84 1.94
CA THR A 119 -8.71 8.24 1.51
C THR A 119 -7.32 8.86 1.64
N LEU A 120 -6.57 8.55 2.72
CA LEU A 120 -5.23 9.09 2.95
C LEU A 120 -4.23 8.61 1.88
N VAL A 121 -4.29 7.34 1.49
CA VAL A 121 -3.48 6.81 0.38
C VAL A 121 -3.73 7.63 -0.89
N ASP A 122 -5.00 7.85 -1.23
CA ASP A 122 -5.36 8.58 -2.44
C ASP A 122 -4.95 10.06 -2.39
N ALA A 123 -5.15 10.69 -1.24
CA ALA A 123 -4.71 12.07 -1.00
C ALA A 123 -3.19 12.22 -1.20
N LYS A 124 -2.39 11.26 -0.71
CA LYS A 124 -0.93 11.25 -0.90
C LYS A 124 -0.54 11.05 -2.36
N VAL A 125 -1.23 10.17 -3.11
CA VAL A 125 -0.99 10.02 -4.56
C VAL A 125 -1.23 11.35 -5.27
N MET A 126 -2.36 12.00 -5.00
CA MET A 126 -2.69 13.30 -5.59
C MET A 126 -1.71 14.40 -5.20
N GLU A 127 -1.30 14.44 -3.92
CA GLU A 127 -0.32 15.41 -3.41
C GLU A 127 1.03 15.27 -4.12
N ILE A 128 1.53 14.05 -4.27
CA ILE A 128 2.81 13.77 -4.94
C ILE A 128 2.75 14.15 -6.42
N GLN A 129 1.68 13.77 -7.13
CA GLN A 129 1.52 14.10 -8.55
C GLN A 129 1.45 15.61 -8.75
N ARG A 130 0.61 16.30 -7.97
CA ARG A 130 0.47 17.76 -8.04
C ARG A 130 1.81 18.45 -7.75
N TYR A 131 2.54 18.01 -6.73
CA TYR A 131 3.84 18.58 -6.39
C TYR A 131 4.87 18.40 -7.51
N ALA A 132 4.92 17.22 -8.14
CA ALA A 132 5.79 16.94 -9.26
C ALA A 132 5.49 17.84 -10.47
N ASP A 133 4.20 18.02 -10.78
CA ASP A 133 3.74 18.86 -11.89
C ASP A 133 4.03 20.35 -11.65
N GLU A 134 3.73 20.87 -10.44
CA GLU A 134 3.95 22.26 -10.06
C GLU A 134 5.45 22.64 -10.08
N HIS A 135 6.32 21.74 -9.62
CA HIS A 135 7.76 21.99 -9.53
C HIS A 135 8.54 21.49 -10.76
N ARG A 136 7.87 20.84 -11.72
CA ARG A 136 8.46 20.25 -12.93
C ARG A 136 9.62 19.28 -12.62
N ILE A 137 9.44 18.45 -11.59
CA ILE A 137 10.41 17.44 -11.17
C ILE A 137 9.90 16.02 -11.48
N SER A 138 10.78 15.02 -11.40
CA SER A 138 10.34 13.63 -11.54
C SER A 138 9.45 13.20 -10.37
N ILE A 139 8.56 12.22 -10.62
CA ILE A 139 7.74 11.59 -9.57
C ILE A 139 8.62 11.00 -8.47
N THR A 140 9.78 10.45 -8.81
CA THR A 140 10.72 9.90 -7.83
C THR A 140 11.28 10.97 -6.89
N ALA A 141 11.63 12.15 -7.42
CA ALA A 141 12.09 13.27 -6.61
C ALA A 141 10.97 13.80 -5.71
N ALA A 142 9.75 13.95 -6.24
CA ALA A 142 8.59 14.37 -5.45
C ALA A 142 8.26 13.41 -4.30
N ILE A 143 8.35 12.10 -4.52
CA ILE A 143 8.18 11.06 -3.48
C ILE A 143 9.19 11.28 -2.36
N GLU A 144 10.47 11.43 -2.70
CA GLU A 144 11.53 11.58 -1.71
C GLU A 144 11.35 12.87 -0.91
N THR A 145 11.04 13.99 -1.58
CA THR A 145 10.78 15.28 -0.92
C THR A 145 9.61 15.22 0.06
N LEU A 146 8.48 14.62 -0.32
CA LEU A 146 7.27 14.65 0.49
C LEU A 146 7.19 13.56 1.56
N THR A 147 7.81 12.40 1.30
CA THR A 147 7.69 11.23 2.19
C THR A 147 8.98 10.90 2.94
N GLY A 148 10.12 11.43 2.51
CA GLY A 148 11.44 11.06 3.02
C GLY A 148 11.86 9.63 2.67
N ILE A 149 11.15 8.96 1.76
CA ILE A 149 11.44 7.60 1.31
C ILE A 149 12.10 7.70 -0.06
N ALA A 150 13.37 7.32 -0.17
CA ALA A 150 14.04 7.21 -1.47
C ALA A 150 13.43 6.03 -2.25
N PRO A 151 12.76 6.27 -3.39
CA PRO A 151 12.12 5.20 -4.15
C PRO A 151 13.14 4.39 -4.95
N LEU A 152 14.30 4.95 -5.30
CA LEU A 152 15.34 4.24 -6.03
C LEU A 152 16.41 3.69 -5.06
N PRO A 153 16.96 2.49 -5.32
CA PRO A 153 18.15 2.04 -4.59
C PRO A 153 19.28 3.07 -4.78
N PRO A 154 20.14 3.27 -3.77
CA PRO A 154 21.27 4.17 -3.91
C PRO A 154 22.08 3.76 -5.14
N THR A 155 22.32 4.71 -6.04
CA THR A 155 23.22 4.49 -7.18
C THR A 155 24.59 4.13 -6.61
N ASN A 156 25.03 2.89 -6.82
CA ASN A 156 26.41 2.50 -6.53
C ASN A 156 27.35 3.30 -7.43
N THR A 157 27.76 4.48 -6.97
CA THR A 157 28.82 5.26 -7.58
C THR A 157 30.14 4.58 -7.21
N LYS A 158 30.81 4.01 -8.24
CA LYS A 158 32.11 3.31 -8.26
C LYS A 158 32.04 1.78 -8.12
N ALA A 159 31.81 1.11 -9.25
CA ALA A 159 32.60 -0.09 -9.53
C ALA A 159 34.02 0.37 -9.85
N GLU A 160 34.92 0.30 -8.88
CA GLU A 160 36.36 0.39 -9.15
C GLU A 160 36.74 -0.73 -10.14
N PRO A 161 37.52 -0.44 -11.20
CA PRO A 161 37.99 -1.48 -12.09
C PRO A 161 38.85 -2.43 -11.27
N LYS A 162 38.46 -3.72 -11.24
CA LYS A 162 39.33 -4.77 -10.71
C LYS A 162 40.63 -4.72 -11.50
N ALA A 163 41.69 -4.25 -10.85
CA ALA A 163 43.05 -4.40 -11.35
C ALA A 163 43.33 -5.90 -11.43
N ASN A 164 43.56 -6.39 -12.64
CA ASN A 164 44.11 -7.72 -12.87
C ASN A 164 45.55 -7.73 -12.36
N ALA A 165 45.85 -8.62 -11.42
CA ALA A 165 47.18 -9.13 -11.13
C ALA A 165 47.06 -10.63 -10.81
#